data_AF-A0A7J2MF85-F1
#
_entry.id   AF-A0A7J2MF85-F1
#
_cell.length_a   1.000
_cell.length_b   1.000
_cell.length_c   1.000
_cell.angle_alpha   90.00
_cell.angle_beta   90.00
_cell.angle_gamma   90.00
#
_symmetry.space_group_name_H-M   'P 1'
#
loop_
_entity.id
_entity.type
_entity.pdbx_description
1 polymer ?
#
loop_
_entity_poly.entity_id
_entity_poly.type
_entity_poly.pdbx_seq_one_letter_code
_entity_poly.pdbx_strand_id
1 'polypeptide(L)'
;MRGIEKAQTGTITALAVMLVAALCIVAIAPVVAGEWYYKPGYPNYAPSGMPDFDQKQDNWKNQTTGQQSFCGPVAVANCFWWFDSKYANHSGTPGDGADIFPLVQNYNAPNPWWGSDDHDPANVDDPATPWPPGNELVERLAWCMDTDGVSTGVPHSGTDVHEMEQCIDNWLYATGLNHRLYEHTVKMPEFEYIMEEVNKSQDVILLLGFWEWQEYDWVRIGGHYVTVAGVNATPPGSYPLIGTIAISDPFFDNAEATGFGRVLPGPHGYPHGPTVHNDAQYVSHDHYWVWHVPNPGETPEMSPGGFWELSDYGYGYSPEWVLNFTGLNCPEEFELMQGVWSGNPEPMIKTEIEYAVLVSPLPPISFLIDGWVNCTDGNSTTDPSVTVTNLNTTEVFIAATSASSNYYQVITSSYNVSPGNVLHFDVSKGNSTEINHTVTKAEMCAGGFTQNATIECGPEGTCGDVNDDGTINMADVMTLWYDYANYPTPGAHEVSNDWAADVNCDGTVNMADVMTLWYDYANYPTPGAHEVSCC
;
A
#
# COMPACT_ATOMS: atom_id res chain seq x y z
N MET A 1 26.44 60.93 -17.12
CA MET A 1 26.92 60.12 -15.97
C MET A 1 25.66 59.70 -15.20
N ARG A 2 25.20 58.46 -15.39
CA ARG A 2 25.33 57.35 -14.40
C ARG A 2 24.83 57.77 -13.01
N GLY A 3 23.80 57.20 -12.41
CA GLY A 3 22.94 56.08 -12.78
C GLY A 3 22.05 55.66 -11.60
N ILE A 4 21.17 54.69 -11.89
CA ILE A 4 20.54 53.72 -10.97
C ILE A 4 19.44 54.29 -10.06
N GLU A 5 18.22 54.36 -10.59
CA GLU A 5 17.00 54.23 -9.78
C GLU A 5 16.76 52.76 -9.45
N LYS A 6 16.52 52.51 -8.17
CA LYS A 6 16.23 51.18 -7.59
C LYS A 6 14.88 50.69 -8.10
N ALA A 7 14.87 49.50 -8.69
CA ALA A 7 13.68 48.69 -8.85
C ALA A 7 13.08 48.34 -7.48
N GLN A 8 11.81 48.70 -7.27
CA GLN A 8 10.98 48.12 -6.22
C GLN A 8 10.66 46.68 -6.63
N THR A 9 11.26 45.73 -5.92
CA THR A 9 10.89 44.32 -5.98
C THR A 9 9.50 44.15 -5.35
N GLY A 10 8.49 44.02 -6.21
CA GLY A 10 7.14 43.61 -5.83
C GLY A 10 7.16 42.17 -5.32
N THR A 11 6.65 42.02 -4.10
CA THR A 11 6.29 40.77 -3.45
C THR A 11 5.27 40.00 -4.29
N ILE A 12 5.67 38.86 -4.85
CA ILE A 12 4.74 37.80 -5.26
C ILE A 12 4.51 36.96 -4.01
N THR A 13 3.28 37.01 -3.53
CA THR A 13 2.76 36.22 -2.41
C THR A 13 2.93 34.74 -2.69
N ALA A 14 3.70 34.07 -1.84
CA ALA A 14 3.72 32.63 -1.71
C ALA A 14 2.34 32.14 -1.26
N LEU A 15 1.54 31.62 -2.18
CA LEU A 15 0.39 30.78 -1.88
C LEU A 15 0.29 29.69 -2.96
N ALA A 16 0.16 28.45 -2.49
CA ALA A 16 -0.11 27.22 -3.24
C ALA A 16 1.08 26.56 -3.97
N VAL A 17 2.12 26.17 -3.20
CA VAL A 17 2.69 24.82 -3.38
C VAL A 17 2.29 24.03 -2.14
N MET A 18 1.00 23.70 -2.04
CA MET A 18 0.62 22.57 -1.18
C MET A 18 1.04 21.33 -1.94
N LEU A 19 2.11 20.72 -1.44
CA LEU A 19 2.49 19.35 -1.71
C LEU A 19 1.29 18.47 -1.32
N VAL A 20 0.33 18.28 -2.23
CA VAL A 20 -0.62 17.19 -2.12
C VAL A 20 0.18 15.97 -2.50
N ALA A 21 0.89 15.40 -1.53
CA ALA A 21 1.13 13.98 -1.54
C ALA A 21 -0.27 13.36 -1.68
N ALA A 22 -0.62 12.97 -2.90
CA ALA A 22 -1.70 12.03 -3.10
C ALA A 22 -1.18 10.74 -2.45
N LEU A 23 -1.38 10.61 -1.13
CA LEU A 23 -1.65 9.30 -0.60
C LEU A 23 -2.78 8.81 -1.48
N CYS A 24 -2.47 7.87 -2.37
CA CYS A 24 -3.43 6.87 -2.75
C CYS A 24 -3.74 6.13 -1.43
N ILE A 25 -4.54 6.76 -0.57
CA ILE A 25 -5.34 6.05 0.40
C ILE A 25 -6.25 5.25 -0.51
N VAL A 26 -5.83 4.02 -0.86
CA VAL A 26 -6.81 2.97 -1.09
C VAL A 26 -7.79 3.18 0.04
N ALA A 27 -9.02 3.56 -0.28
CA ALA A 27 -10.05 3.71 0.74
C ALA A 27 -10.23 2.31 1.33
N ILE A 28 -9.42 1.99 2.34
CA ILE A 28 -9.57 0.80 3.15
C ILE A 28 -10.97 0.97 3.71
N ALA A 29 -11.81 -0.05 3.52
CA ALA A 29 -13.10 -0.05 4.20
C ALA A 29 -12.83 0.27 5.67
N PRO A 30 -13.46 1.30 6.24
CA PRO A 30 -13.21 1.65 7.64
C PRO A 30 -13.43 0.39 8.48
N VAL A 31 -12.50 0.10 9.39
CA VAL A 31 -12.60 -1.06 10.29
C VAL A 31 -13.99 -1.04 10.91
N VAL A 32 -14.83 -2.00 10.54
CA VAL A 32 -16.23 -2.03 10.98
C VAL A 32 -16.23 -2.57 12.40
N ALA A 33 -16.53 -1.70 13.36
CA ALA A 33 -16.57 -2.09 14.77
C ALA A 33 -17.58 -3.22 15.00
N GLY A 34 -17.15 -4.28 15.68
CA GLY A 34 -17.97 -5.44 16.02
C GLY A 34 -17.99 -6.56 14.97
N GLU A 35 -17.21 -6.48 13.89
CA GLU A 35 -17.02 -7.57 12.93
C GLU A 35 -15.55 -8.00 12.86
N TRP A 36 -15.33 -9.32 12.83
CA TRP A 36 -14.00 -9.88 12.64
C TRP A 36 -13.54 -9.73 11.19
N TYR A 37 -12.34 -9.19 11.03
CA TYR A 37 -11.55 -9.40 9.84
C TYR A 37 -10.53 -10.51 10.12
N TYR A 38 -10.59 -11.60 9.36
CA TYR A 38 -9.55 -12.62 9.34
C TYR A 38 -8.80 -12.58 8.03
N LYS A 39 -7.51 -12.91 8.09
CA LYS A 39 -6.75 -13.22 6.90
C LYS A 39 -7.45 -14.31 6.10
N PRO A 40 -7.73 -14.10 4.79
CA PRO A 40 -8.41 -15.08 3.96
C PRO A 40 -7.61 -16.38 3.86
N GLY A 41 -8.33 -17.49 3.70
CA GLY A 41 -7.72 -18.75 3.32
C GLY A 41 -7.46 -18.83 1.82
N TYR A 42 -6.38 -19.51 1.45
CA TYR A 42 -6.01 -19.80 0.07
C TYR A 42 -6.15 -21.31 -0.15
N PRO A 43 -7.12 -21.77 -0.97
CA PRO A 43 -7.50 -23.19 -1.04
C PRO A 43 -6.39 -24.19 -1.30
N ASN A 44 -5.31 -23.76 -1.98
CA ASN A 44 -4.20 -24.64 -2.33
C ASN A 44 -3.23 -24.88 -1.16
N TYR A 45 -2.92 -23.84 -0.38
CA TYR A 45 -1.71 -23.83 0.43
C TYR A 45 -1.91 -23.39 1.90
N ALA A 46 -2.97 -22.60 2.15
CA ALA A 46 -3.33 -22.13 3.48
C ALA A 46 -4.87 -22.01 3.59
N PRO A 47 -5.62 -23.12 3.43
CA PRO A 47 -7.07 -23.07 3.19
C PRO A 47 -7.87 -22.52 4.39
N SER A 48 -7.28 -22.52 5.59
CA SER A 48 -7.91 -22.02 6.83
C SER A 48 -7.49 -20.59 7.19
N GLY A 49 -6.69 -19.91 6.36
CA GLY A 49 -6.15 -18.58 6.64
C GLY A 49 -4.69 -18.65 7.06
N MET A 50 -4.29 -17.78 8.00
CA MET A 50 -2.96 -17.83 8.61
C MET A 50 -2.64 -19.25 9.11
N PRO A 51 -1.49 -19.85 8.76
CA PRO A 51 -1.04 -21.13 9.33
C PRO A 51 -0.76 -21.03 10.83
N ASP A 52 -0.67 -22.21 11.47
CA ASP A 52 -0.54 -22.31 12.93
C ASP A 52 0.54 -23.30 13.38
N PHE A 53 1.74 -23.20 12.81
CA PHE A 53 2.82 -24.15 13.10
C PHE A 53 3.21 -24.14 14.60
N ASP A 54 3.44 -25.33 15.14
CA ASP A 54 3.79 -25.56 16.55
C ASP A 54 5.33 -25.58 16.72
N GLN A 55 5.87 -24.88 17.72
CA GLN A 55 7.31 -24.86 17.98
C GLN A 55 7.82 -26.07 18.79
N LYS A 56 6.94 -26.86 19.40
CA LYS A 56 7.26 -28.01 20.27
C LYS A 56 7.64 -29.26 19.44
N GLN A 57 8.31 -29.05 18.31
CA GLN A 57 8.76 -30.07 17.37
C GLN A 57 10.27 -30.27 17.44
N ASP A 58 10.72 -31.42 16.94
CA ASP A 58 12.14 -31.81 16.88
C ASP A 58 12.96 -31.45 18.16
N ASN A 59 14.15 -30.88 18.00
CA ASN A 59 15.03 -30.37 19.02
C ASN A 59 15.09 -28.83 18.95
N TRP A 60 13.96 -28.19 18.59
CA TRP A 60 13.74 -26.74 18.47
C TRP A 60 13.75 -26.03 19.83
N LYS A 61 14.86 -26.23 20.53
CA LYS A 61 15.10 -25.81 21.90
C LYS A 61 16.45 -25.14 21.99
N ASN A 62 16.54 -24.21 22.93
CA ASN A 62 17.82 -23.72 23.39
C ASN A 62 18.60 -24.87 24.00
N GLN A 63 19.75 -25.21 23.41
CA GLN A 63 20.54 -26.38 23.80
C GLN A 63 21.18 -26.26 25.20
N THR A 64 21.21 -25.05 25.77
CA THR A 64 21.75 -24.80 27.11
C THR A 64 20.66 -24.88 28.18
N THR A 65 19.49 -24.27 27.93
CA THR A 65 18.41 -24.16 28.92
C THR A 65 17.34 -25.24 28.78
N GLY A 66 17.21 -25.85 27.59
CA GLY A 66 16.17 -26.82 27.25
C GLY A 66 14.79 -26.20 27.00
N GLN A 67 14.69 -24.87 26.97
CA GLN A 67 13.47 -24.12 26.67
C GLN A 67 13.12 -24.25 25.18
N GLN A 68 11.83 -24.34 24.85
CA GLN A 68 11.34 -24.18 23.48
C GLN A 68 11.54 -22.72 23.08
N SER A 69 12.38 -22.46 22.08
CA SER A 69 12.89 -21.11 21.75
C SER A 69 12.56 -20.66 20.32
N PHE A 70 11.83 -21.47 19.57
CA PHE A 70 11.64 -21.31 18.12
C PHE A 70 10.41 -20.50 17.71
N CYS A 71 9.67 -19.92 18.67
CA CYS A 71 8.51 -19.08 18.37
C CYS A 71 8.76 -17.98 17.33
N GLY A 72 9.95 -17.35 17.32
CA GLY A 72 10.31 -16.34 16.31
C GLY A 72 10.33 -16.89 14.89
N PRO A 73 11.22 -17.87 14.60
CA PRO A 73 11.27 -18.53 13.29
C PRO A 73 9.94 -19.13 12.84
N VAL A 74 9.18 -19.72 13.77
CA VAL A 74 7.86 -20.29 13.48
C VAL A 74 6.84 -19.21 13.11
N ALA A 75 6.82 -18.08 13.82
CA ALA A 75 5.93 -16.96 13.47
C ALA A 75 6.25 -16.38 12.08
N VAL A 76 7.54 -16.27 11.72
CA VAL A 76 7.94 -15.87 10.36
C VAL A 76 7.57 -16.92 9.32
N ALA A 77 7.68 -18.22 9.65
CA ALA A 77 7.25 -19.30 8.77
C ALA A 77 5.74 -19.23 8.47
N ASN A 78 4.89 -19.00 9.48
CA ASN A 78 3.44 -18.80 9.29
C ASN A 78 3.18 -17.63 8.32
N CYS A 79 3.86 -16.50 8.53
CA CYS A 79 3.78 -15.32 7.67
C CYS A 79 4.20 -15.62 6.21
N PHE A 80 5.37 -16.22 6.02
CA PHE A 80 5.89 -16.52 4.67
C PHE A 80 5.02 -17.52 3.94
N TRP A 81 4.57 -18.57 4.62
CA TRP A 81 3.67 -19.57 4.06
C TRP A 81 2.34 -18.97 3.62
N TRP A 82 1.73 -18.12 4.45
CA TRP A 82 0.49 -17.43 4.07
C TRP A 82 0.67 -16.45 2.91
N PHE A 83 1.76 -15.68 2.90
CA PHE A 83 2.04 -14.73 1.81
C PHE A 83 2.37 -15.40 0.50
N ASP A 84 3.11 -16.51 0.56
CA ASP A 84 3.42 -17.30 -0.63
C ASP A 84 2.12 -17.83 -1.25
N SER A 85 1.27 -18.44 -0.42
CA SER A 85 -0.08 -18.86 -0.77
C SER A 85 -0.92 -17.76 -1.42
N LYS A 86 -0.82 -16.51 -0.92
CA LYS A 86 -1.54 -15.34 -1.45
C LYS A 86 -1.16 -15.00 -2.88
N TYR A 87 0.09 -15.22 -3.28
CA TYR A 87 0.60 -14.88 -4.60
C TYR A 87 0.81 -16.07 -5.53
N ALA A 88 0.60 -17.28 -5.01
CA ALA A 88 0.67 -18.51 -5.77
C ALA A 88 -0.59 -18.78 -6.62
N ASN A 89 -0.69 -19.99 -7.19
CA ASN A 89 -1.79 -20.37 -8.08
C ASN A 89 -3.12 -20.59 -7.33
N HIS A 90 -4.03 -19.61 -7.40
CA HIS A 90 -5.34 -19.68 -6.72
C HIS A 90 -6.31 -20.72 -7.31
N SER A 91 -6.01 -21.28 -8.48
CA SER A 91 -6.83 -22.32 -9.13
C SER A 91 -6.33 -23.75 -8.90
N GLY A 92 -5.27 -23.90 -8.12
CA GLY A 92 -4.66 -25.18 -7.80
C GLY A 92 -5.36 -25.99 -6.71
N THR A 93 -4.78 -27.14 -6.36
CA THR A 93 -5.24 -28.04 -5.29
C THR A 93 -4.05 -28.50 -4.44
N PRO A 94 -4.19 -28.65 -3.11
CA PRO A 94 -3.05 -28.97 -2.24
C PRO A 94 -2.22 -30.15 -2.78
N GLY A 95 -0.91 -29.98 -2.91
CA GLY A 95 0.00 -31.01 -3.44
C GLY A 95 0.07 -31.08 -4.97
N ASP A 96 -0.37 -30.04 -5.69
CA ASP A 96 -0.29 -29.99 -7.15
C ASP A 96 1.07 -29.55 -7.69
N GLY A 97 1.99 -29.12 -6.81
CA GLY A 97 3.36 -28.72 -7.14
C GLY A 97 3.46 -27.44 -7.98
N ALA A 98 2.45 -26.55 -7.88
CA ALA A 98 2.40 -25.29 -8.61
C ALA A 98 3.14 -24.14 -7.90
N ASP A 99 4.46 -24.30 -7.78
CA ASP A 99 5.36 -23.39 -7.03
C ASP A 99 5.72 -22.15 -7.88
N ILE A 100 4.88 -21.11 -7.85
CA ILE A 100 5.04 -19.92 -8.70
C ILE A 100 5.48 -18.66 -7.95
N PHE A 101 5.47 -18.68 -6.62
CA PHE A 101 5.98 -17.60 -5.79
C PHE A 101 7.17 -18.15 -4.98
N PRO A 102 8.31 -17.45 -4.90
CA PRO A 102 9.56 -18.04 -4.39
C PRO A 102 9.82 -17.76 -2.90
N LEU A 103 8.81 -17.33 -2.13
CA LEU A 103 8.99 -16.92 -0.74
C LEU A 103 9.19 -18.14 0.16
N VAL A 104 8.42 -19.20 -0.10
CA VAL A 104 8.65 -20.58 0.37
C VAL A 104 9.15 -21.42 -0.81
N GLN A 105 9.95 -22.45 -0.55
CA GLN A 105 10.51 -23.31 -1.59
C GLN A 105 10.47 -24.77 -1.13
N ASN A 106 10.66 -25.69 -2.08
CA ASN A 106 10.92 -27.09 -1.79
C ASN A 106 12.26 -27.26 -1.07
N TYR A 107 12.22 -27.58 0.22
CA TYR A 107 13.42 -27.88 1.00
C TYR A 107 13.74 -29.37 1.04
N ASN A 108 12.70 -30.20 0.86
CA ASN A 108 12.77 -31.64 0.94
C ASN A 108 12.78 -32.33 -0.43
N ALA A 109 13.20 -33.59 -0.42
CA ALA A 109 13.09 -34.45 -1.59
C ALA A 109 11.60 -34.76 -1.88
N PRO A 110 11.23 -34.95 -3.16
CA PRO A 110 9.82 -35.14 -3.51
C PRO A 110 9.23 -36.39 -2.85
N ASN A 111 8.04 -36.27 -2.26
CA ASN A 111 7.40 -37.39 -1.55
C ASN A 111 6.19 -37.99 -2.32
N PRO A 112 5.75 -39.24 -2.04
CA PRO A 112 4.67 -39.88 -2.79
C PRO A 112 3.27 -39.23 -2.71
N TRP A 113 3.02 -38.37 -1.72
CA TRP A 113 1.73 -37.73 -1.48
C TRP A 113 1.67 -36.30 -2.02
N TRP A 114 2.75 -35.54 -1.80
CA TRP A 114 2.83 -34.12 -2.14
C TRP A 114 3.71 -33.85 -3.37
N GLY A 115 4.50 -34.82 -3.83
CA GLY A 115 5.44 -34.59 -4.93
C GLY A 115 6.51 -33.58 -4.54
N SER A 116 6.81 -32.65 -5.45
CA SER A 116 7.55 -31.42 -5.16
C SER A 116 6.53 -30.32 -5.00
N ASP A 117 6.24 -29.95 -3.76
CA ASP A 117 5.33 -28.87 -3.41
C ASP A 117 5.97 -28.06 -2.28
N ASP A 118 6.13 -26.76 -2.50
CA ASP A 118 6.77 -25.85 -1.54
C ASP A 118 5.94 -25.68 -0.25
N HIS A 119 4.67 -26.10 -0.25
CA HIS A 119 3.80 -26.15 0.91
C HIS A 119 3.50 -27.60 1.37
N ASP A 120 4.38 -28.55 1.03
CA ASP A 120 4.43 -29.86 1.68
C ASP A 120 4.66 -29.68 3.19
N PRO A 121 3.85 -30.27 4.08
CA PRO A 121 4.06 -30.22 5.53
C PRO A 121 5.47 -30.60 6.00
N ALA A 122 6.19 -31.42 5.23
CA ALA A 122 7.59 -31.73 5.52
C ALA A 122 8.53 -30.52 5.40
N ASN A 123 8.17 -29.49 4.63
CA ASN A 123 8.93 -28.23 4.54
C ASN A 123 8.84 -27.38 5.81
N VAL A 124 7.91 -27.69 6.73
CA VAL A 124 7.88 -27.11 8.07
C VAL A 124 8.93 -27.78 8.95
N ASP A 125 8.89 -29.12 9.01
CA ASP A 125 9.81 -29.98 9.77
C ASP A 125 9.89 -31.37 9.11
N ASP A 126 11.12 -31.89 8.92
CA ASP A 126 11.38 -33.29 8.62
C ASP A 126 12.24 -33.88 9.75
N PRO A 127 11.72 -34.84 10.55
CA PRO A 127 12.47 -35.44 11.66
C PRO A 127 13.72 -36.22 11.21
N ALA A 128 13.95 -36.40 9.91
CA ALA A 128 15.19 -36.95 9.36
C ALA A 128 16.35 -35.93 9.32
N THR A 129 16.09 -34.64 9.44
CA THR A 129 17.04 -33.52 9.33
C THR A 129 17.04 -32.63 10.58
N PRO A 130 17.32 -33.19 11.78
CA PRO A 130 17.12 -32.48 13.03
C PRO A 130 18.02 -31.24 13.20
N TRP A 131 17.51 -30.26 13.92
CA TRP A 131 18.23 -29.08 14.33
C TRP A 131 19.35 -29.39 15.36
N PRO A 132 20.55 -28.75 15.26
CA PRO A 132 21.04 -27.80 14.25
C PRO A 132 21.95 -28.40 13.14
N PRO A 133 22.04 -27.79 11.94
CA PRO A 133 21.37 -26.55 11.52
C PRO A 133 19.99 -26.78 10.89
N GLY A 134 19.53 -28.03 10.81
CA GLY A 134 18.32 -28.34 10.09
C GLY A 134 18.40 -28.04 8.58
N ASN A 135 17.31 -28.26 7.86
CA ASN A 135 17.24 -27.94 6.43
C ASN A 135 15.85 -27.47 5.96
N GLU A 136 14.87 -27.37 6.85
CA GLU A 136 13.48 -27.01 6.54
C GLU A 136 13.23 -25.51 6.76
N LEU A 137 12.02 -25.01 6.45
CA LEU A 137 11.69 -23.58 6.48
C LEU A 137 11.99 -22.96 7.85
N VAL A 138 11.45 -23.54 8.91
CA VAL A 138 11.57 -23.01 10.28
C VAL A 138 13.04 -22.99 10.71
N GLU A 139 13.80 -24.04 10.39
CA GLU A 139 15.19 -24.18 10.80
C GLU A 139 16.13 -23.25 10.02
N ARG A 140 15.86 -23.04 8.72
CA ARG A 140 16.57 -22.03 7.93
C ARG A 140 16.31 -20.62 8.44
N LEU A 141 15.08 -20.32 8.85
CA LEU A 141 14.73 -19.07 9.48
C LEU A 141 15.46 -18.95 10.83
N ALA A 142 15.48 -20.00 11.66
CA ALA A 142 16.22 -20.02 12.92
C ALA A 142 17.72 -19.77 12.74
N TRP A 143 18.33 -20.40 11.73
CA TRP A 143 19.72 -20.15 11.37
C TRP A 143 19.96 -18.71 10.91
N CYS A 144 19.06 -18.16 10.11
CA CYS A 144 19.17 -16.82 9.54
C CYS A 144 18.94 -15.71 10.59
N MET A 145 18.07 -15.95 11.57
CA MET A 145 17.76 -15.05 12.69
C MET A 145 18.71 -15.25 13.88
N ASP A 146 19.75 -16.05 13.71
CA ASP A 146 20.70 -16.42 14.76
C ASP A 146 20.05 -16.95 16.05
N THR A 147 18.90 -17.62 15.98
CA THR A 147 18.16 -18.08 17.17
C THR A 147 19.07 -18.84 18.14
N ASP A 148 19.04 -18.43 19.41
CA ASP A 148 19.90 -18.90 20.51
C ASP A 148 21.42 -18.67 20.31
N GLY A 149 21.80 -17.80 19.37
CA GLY A 149 23.18 -17.53 18.99
C GLY A 149 23.85 -18.63 18.18
N VAL A 150 23.08 -19.53 17.55
CA VAL A 150 23.62 -20.76 16.95
C VAL A 150 24.46 -20.49 15.70
N SER A 151 24.07 -19.52 14.86
CA SER A 151 24.74 -19.24 13.59
C SER A 151 26.03 -18.44 13.77
N THR A 152 26.05 -17.49 14.71
CA THR A 152 27.22 -16.63 15.01
C THR A 152 28.12 -17.24 16.08
N GLY A 153 27.57 -18.12 16.91
CA GLY A 153 28.22 -18.66 18.11
C GLY A 153 28.26 -17.67 19.29
N VAL A 154 27.52 -16.56 19.23
CA VAL A 154 27.39 -15.58 20.32
C VAL A 154 26.12 -15.91 21.13
N PRO A 155 26.24 -16.56 22.30
CA PRO A 155 25.07 -17.13 22.97
C PRO A 155 24.07 -16.06 23.45
N HIS A 156 22.81 -16.26 23.10
CA HIS A 156 21.65 -15.58 23.65
C HIS A 156 20.47 -16.58 23.73
N SER A 157 19.26 -16.13 24.10
CA SER A 157 18.11 -17.03 24.25
C SER A 157 16.90 -16.55 23.43
N GLY A 158 16.37 -17.43 22.59
CA GLY A 158 15.31 -17.09 21.64
C GLY A 158 15.88 -16.34 20.42
N THR A 159 15.06 -15.48 19.84
CA THR A 159 15.38 -14.67 18.65
C THR A 159 15.33 -13.19 19.02
N ASP A 160 16.37 -12.42 18.68
CA ASP A 160 16.32 -10.97 18.77
C ASP A 160 15.49 -10.37 17.62
N VAL A 161 14.72 -9.32 17.91
CA VAL A 161 13.81 -8.71 16.91
C VAL A 161 14.57 -8.08 15.74
N HIS A 162 15.76 -7.52 15.97
CA HIS A 162 16.55 -6.90 14.91
C HIS A 162 17.28 -7.94 14.06
N GLU A 163 17.59 -9.11 14.64
CA GLU A 163 18.06 -10.28 13.87
C GLU A 163 16.94 -10.85 13.00
N MET A 164 15.69 -10.85 13.49
CA MET A 164 14.51 -11.19 12.71
C MET A 164 14.31 -10.23 11.53
N GLU A 165 14.33 -8.91 11.77
CA GLU A 165 14.25 -7.87 10.72
C GLU A 165 15.30 -8.11 9.63
N GLN A 166 16.57 -8.22 10.03
CA GLN A 166 17.69 -8.42 9.11
C GLN A 166 17.57 -9.74 8.34
N CYS A 167 17.10 -10.80 8.99
CA CYS A 167 16.89 -12.07 8.33
C CYS A 167 15.81 -11.97 7.24
N ILE A 168 14.65 -11.36 7.55
CA ILE A 168 13.56 -11.19 6.59
C ILE A 168 14.04 -10.38 5.38
N ASP A 169 14.73 -9.26 5.59
CA ASP A 169 15.29 -8.44 4.51
C ASP A 169 16.23 -9.25 3.60
N ASN A 170 17.15 -10.00 4.21
CA ASN A 170 18.08 -10.87 3.48
C ASN A 170 17.33 -11.98 2.72
N TRP A 171 16.27 -12.54 3.32
CA TRP A 171 15.45 -13.57 2.69
C TRP A 171 14.70 -13.03 1.47
N LEU A 172 14.09 -11.85 1.59
CA LEU A 172 13.42 -11.18 0.48
C LEU A 172 14.41 -10.83 -0.65
N TYR A 173 15.66 -10.47 -0.32
CA TYR A 173 16.70 -10.28 -1.33
C TYR A 173 17.09 -11.60 -2.01
N ALA A 174 17.32 -12.67 -1.23
CA ALA A 174 17.76 -13.96 -1.74
C ALA A 174 16.71 -14.66 -2.63
N THR A 175 15.44 -14.49 -2.29
CA THR A 175 14.29 -14.95 -3.10
C THR A 175 13.98 -14.02 -4.28
N GLY A 176 14.66 -12.88 -4.37
CA GLY A 176 14.46 -11.87 -5.40
C GLY A 176 13.14 -11.10 -5.25
N LEU A 177 12.49 -11.14 -4.09
CA LEU A 177 11.21 -10.50 -3.79
C LEU A 177 11.33 -9.09 -3.19
N ASN A 178 12.54 -8.61 -2.92
CA ASN A 178 12.82 -7.27 -2.37
C ASN A 178 12.37 -6.09 -3.27
N HIS A 179 11.90 -6.35 -4.48
CA HIS A 179 11.28 -5.38 -5.39
C HIS A 179 9.74 -5.42 -5.37
N ARG A 180 9.16 -6.29 -4.54
CA ARG A 180 7.73 -6.53 -4.42
C ARG A 180 7.26 -6.51 -2.97
N LEU A 181 8.04 -7.07 -2.05
CA LEU A 181 7.80 -7.10 -0.63
C LEU A 181 8.93 -6.35 0.09
N TYR A 182 8.63 -5.84 1.29
CA TYR A 182 9.61 -5.27 2.21
C TYR A 182 9.21 -5.61 3.65
N GLU A 183 10.22 -5.67 4.51
CA GLU A 183 10.05 -5.72 5.95
C GLU A 183 9.93 -4.29 6.50
N HIS A 184 9.11 -4.10 7.52
CA HIS A 184 9.23 -2.95 8.40
C HIS A 184 8.77 -3.31 9.82
N THR A 185 9.53 -2.86 10.81
CA THR A 185 9.23 -3.11 12.22
C THR A 185 8.84 -1.83 12.94
N VAL A 186 7.80 -1.95 13.77
CA VAL A 186 7.28 -0.86 14.61
C VAL A 186 7.38 -1.25 16.07
N LYS A 187 8.18 -0.48 16.81
CA LYS A 187 8.28 -0.57 18.27
C LYS A 187 7.02 -0.01 18.93
N MET A 188 6.47 -0.74 19.90
CA MET A 188 5.27 -0.39 20.67
C MET A 188 4.15 0.12 19.76
N PRO A 189 3.67 -0.70 18.81
CA PRO A 189 2.66 -0.27 17.84
C PRO A 189 1.33 0.05 18.54
N GLU A 190 0.55 0.99 18.00
CA GLU A 190 -0.86 1.15 18.40
C GLU A 190 -1.71 0.00 17.83
N PHE A 191 -2.75 -0.43 18.53
CA PHE A 191 -3.60 -1.54 18.07
C PHE A 191 -4.34 -1.17 16.77
N GLU A 192 -4.74 0.09 16.61
CA GLU A 192 -5.33 0.62 15.39
C GLU A 192 -4.41 0.43 14.18
N TYR A 193 -3.12 0.68 14.35
CA TYR A 193 -2.13 0.44 13.30
C TYR A 193 -2.06 -1.04 12.92
N ILE A 194 -2.06 -1.96 13.90
CA ILE A 194 -2.12 -3.41 13.64
C ILE A 194 -3.39 -3.78 12.86
N MET A 195 -4.53 -3.22 13.24
CA MET A 195 -5.79 -3.48 12.53
C MET A 195 -5.71 -3.00 11.08
N GLU A 196 -5.15 -1.82 10.82
CA GLU A 196 -4.99 -1.31 9.46
C GLU A 196 -4.10 -2.21 8.60
N GLU A 197 -2.97 -2.67 9.15
CA GLU A 197 -2.03 -3.53 8.42
C GLU A 197 -2.64 -4.91 8.14
N VAL A 198 -3.34 -5.51 9.09
CA VAL A 198 -4.08 -6.76 8.85
C VAL A 198 -5.16 -6.56 7.77
N ASN A 199 -5.92 -5.45 7.80
CA ASN A 199 -6.94 -5.13 6.79
C ASN A 199 -6.37 -4.86 5.40
N LYS A 200 -5.16 -4.27 5.31
CA LYS A 200 -4.40 -4.12 4.07
C LYS A 200 -3.85 -5.45 3.54
N SER A 201 -4.15 -6.57 4.20
CA SER A 201 -3.70 -7.91 3.84
C SER A 201 -2.18 -8.05 4.03
N GLN A 202 -1.63 -7.43 5.09
CA GLN A 202 -0.22 -7.50 5.47
C GLN A 202 0.00 -8.55 6.55
N ASP A 203 1.21 -9.10 6.62
CA ASP A 203 1.60 -10.01 7.68
C ASP A 203 2.13 -9.23 8.85
N VAL A 204 1.67 -9.63 10.03
CA VAL A 204 1.97 -8.98 11.29
C VAL A 204 2.38 -10.07 12.26
N ILE A 205 3.62 -10.00 12.69
CA ILE A 205 4.21 -10.82 13.75
C ILE A 205 4.37 -9.91 14.95
N LEU A 206 3.97 -10.38 16.13
CA LEU A 206 4.06 -9.61 17.37
C LEU A 206 5.11 -10.24 18.28
N LEU A 207 6.00 -9.40 18.83
CA LEU A 207 6.79 -9.75 20.00
C LEU A 207 6.01 -9.41 21.26
N LEU A 208 5.63 -10.44 22.00
CA LEU A 208 5.03 -10.34 23.32
C LEU A 208 6.13 -10.23 24.38
N GLY A 209 6.06 -9.22 25.23
CA GLY A 209 6.86 -9.10 26.44
C GLY A 209 6.06 -9.54 27.67
N PHE A 210 6.66 -10.36 28.53
CA PHE A 210 6.08 -10.76 29.81
C PHE A 210 6.71 -9.94 30.94
N TRP A 211 5.88 -9.13 31.59
CA TRP A 211 6.30 -8.18 32.62
C TRP A 211 5.67 -8.53 33.98
N GLU A 212 6.50 -8.59 35.00
CA GLU A 212 6.09 -8.85 36.38
C GLU A 212 6.44 -7.64 37.25
N TRP A 213 5.47 -7.19 38.05
CA TRP A 213 5.74 -6.17 39.07
C TRP A 213 6.43 -6.82 40.27
N GLN A 214 7.73 -6.53 40.46
CA GLN A 214 8.53 -7.09 41.55
C GLN A 214 8.97 -5.98 42.51
N GLU A 215 8.49 -6.06 43.76
CA GLU A 215 8.71 -5.08 44.85
C GLU A 215 8.37 -3.62 44.50
N TYR A 216 9.21 -2.96 43.69
CA TYR A 216 9.14 -1.55 43.32
C TYR A 216 9.37 -1.27 41.84
N ASP A 217 9.74 -2.28 41.04
CA ASP A 217 10.10 -2.11 39.64
C ASP A 217 9.43 -3.17 38.76
N TRP A 218 9.18 -2.82 37.50
CA TRP A 218 8.77 -3.78 36.48
C TRP A 218 9.98 -4.58 36.01
N VAL A 219 9.81 -5.90 35.99
CA VAL A 219 10.84 -6.85 35.56
C VAL A 219 10.33 -7.60 34.34
N ARG A 220 11.11 -7.55 33.25
CA ARG A 220 10.83 -8.34 32.05
C ARG A 220 11.30 -9.76 32.29
N ILE A 221 10.36 -10.68 32.45
CA ILE A 221 10.69 -12.07 32.78
C ILE A 221 10.89 -12.93 31.54
N GLY A 222 10.36 -12.55 30.38
CA GLY A 222 10.50 -13.31 29.13
C GLY A 222 9.77 -12.68 27.96
N GLY A 223 9.78 -13.37 26.82
CA GLY A 223 9.01 -12.95 25.65
C GLY A 223 8.68 -14.10 24.70
N HIS A 224 7.76 -13.86 23.77
CA HIS A 224 7.23 -14.86 22.85
C HIS A 224 6.79 -14.21 21.54
N TYR A 225 6.97 -14.89 20.41
CA TYR A 225 6.51 -14.41 19.11
C TYR A 225 5.24 -15.13 18.68
N VAL A 226 4.29 -14.38 18.14
CA VAL A 226 3.01 -14.87 17.63
C VAL A 226 2.67 -14.20 16.31
N THR A 227 1.81 -14.82 15.49
CA THR A 227 1.39 -14.25 14.20
C THR A 227 -0.08 -13.86 14.23
N VAL A 228 -0.43 -12.67 13.73
CA VAL A 228 -1.82 -12.21 13.76
C VAL A 228 -2.64 -12.86 12.65
N ALA A 229 -3.66 -13.62 13.03
CA ALA A 229 -4.60 -14.26 12.10
C ALA A 229 -5.85 -13.43 11.81
N GLY A 230 -6.23 -12.54 12.74
CA GLY A 230 -7.41 -11.69 12.59
C GLY A 230 -7.53 -10.64 13.68
N VAL A 231 -8.39 -9.66 13.43
CA VAL A 231 -8.64 -8.51 14.31
C VAL A 231 -10.11 -8.15 14.31
N ASN A 232 -10.57 -7.52 15.39
CA ASN A 232 -11.90 -6.95 15.51
C ASN A 232 -11.86 -5.74 16.46
N ALA A 233 -12.34 -4.60 15.99
CA ALA A 233 -12.44 -3.40 16.80
C ALA A 233 -13.67 -3.46 17.72
N THR A 234 -13.54 -2.95 18.94
CA THR A 234 -14.72 -2.77 19.81
C THR A 234 -15.59 -1.58 19.37
N PRO A 235 -16.89 -1.56 19.74
CA PRO A 235 -17.75 -0.41 19.51
C PRO A 235 -17.23 0.87 20.20
N PRO A 236 -17.54 2.06 19.66
CA PRO A 236 -17.19 3.32 20.30
C PRO A 236 -17.72 3.40 21.75
N GLY A 237 -16.84 3.77 22.69
CA GLY A 237 -17.17 3.90 24.12
C GLY A 237 -16.82 2.69 24.98
N SER A 238 -16.19 1.66 24.42
CA SER A 238 -15.69 0.48 25.16
C SER A 238 -14.37 0.67 25.91
N TYR A 239 -13.73 1.85 25.77
CA TYR A 239 -12.45 2.17 26.41
C TYR A 239 -12.47 1.86 27.93
N PRO A 240 -11.42 1.21 28.48
CA PRO A 240 -10.12 0.91 27.86
C PRO A 240 -10.03 -0.38 27.04
N LEU A 241 -11.13 -1.13 26.86
CA LEU A 241 -11.15 -2.23 25.90
C LEU A 241 -11.22 -1.65 24.49
N ILE A 242 -10.24 -1.97 23.64
CA ILE A 242 -10.11 -1.40 22.29
C ILE A 242 -10.38 -2.42 21.18
N GLY A 243 -10.16 -3.71 21.43
CA GLY A 243 -10.54 -4.75 20.47
C GLY A 243 -10.37 -6.18 20.95
N THR A 244 -10.44 -7.09 19.99
CA THR A 244 -9.99 -8.47 20.12
C THR A 244 -9.05 -8.80 18.98
N ILE A 245 -8.06 -9.63 19.26
CA ILE A 245 -7.09 -10.12 18.30
C ILE A 245 -7.13 -11.64 18.28
N ALA A 246 -6.97 -12.23 17.10
CA ALA A 246 -6.80 -13.65 16.90
C ALA A 246 -5.35 -13.89 16.50
N ILE A 247 -4.65 -14.77 17.21
CA ILE A 247 -3.25 -15.09 16.97
C ILE A 247 -3.09 -16.57 16.65
N SER A 248 -2.17 -16.88 15.74
CA SER A 248 -1.50 -18.17 15.71
C SER A 248 -0.36 -18.11 16.73
N ASP A 249 -0.41 -19.01 17.70
CA ASP A 249 0.51 -19.07 18.82
C ASP A 249 1.35 -20.35 18.72
N PRO A 250 2.66 -20.25 18.43
CA PRO A 250 3.51 -21.43 18.28
C PRO A 250 3.63 -22.32 19.53
N PHE A 251 3.13 -21.90 20.69
CA PHE A 251 3.21 -22.66 21.95
C PHE A 251 1.86 -23.14 22.46
N PHE A 252 0.82 -22.31 22.36
CA PHE A 252 -0.50 -22.58 22.93
C PHE A 252 -1.55 -22.84 21.85
N ASP A 253 -2.34 -23.90 22.04
CA ASP A 253 -3.51 -24.21 21.23
C ASP A 253 -4.79 -23.96 22.06
N ASN A 254 -4.92 -22.76 22.62
CA ASN A 254 -5.95 -22.47 23.63
C ASN A 254 -7.37 -22.65 23.05
N ALA A 255 -7.62 -22.24 21.81
CA ALA A 255 -8.90 -22.38 21.13
C ALA A 255 -9.31 -23.86 21.02
N GLU A 256 -8.37 -24.73 20.70
CA GLU A 256 -8.57 -26.18 20.65
C GLU A 256 -8.77 -26.80 22.04
N ALA A 257 -8.13 -26.25 23.06
CA ALA A 257 -8.28 -26.63 24.46
C ALA A 257 -9.61 -26.17 25.08
N THR A 258 -10.59 -25.72 24.26
CA THR A 258 -11.90 -25.15 24.62
C THR A 258 -11.88 -23.69 25.07
N GLY A 259 -10.74 -23.00 24.91
CA GLY A 259 -10.57 -21.58 25.12
C GLY A 259 -11.27 -20.71 24.07
N PHE A 260 -11.15 -19.40 24.25
CA PHE A 260 -11.72 -18.42 23.33
C PHE A 260 -10.89 -18.39 22.04
N GLY A 261 -11.51 -18.68 20.90
CA GLY A 261 -10.76 -18.77 19.65
C GLY A 261 -11.55 -19.34 18.47
N ARG A 262 -10.82 -19.68 17.41
CA ARG A 262 -11.33 -20.27 16.17
C ARG A 262 -10.47 -21.46 15.75
N VAL A 263 -11.11 -22.63 15.63
CA VAL A 263 -10.46 -23.86 15.15
C VAL A 263 -10.99 -24.24 13.77
N LEU A 264 -10.10 -24.47 12.80
CA LEU A 264 -10.46 -24.87 11.44
C LEU A 264 -9.58 -26.03 10.94
N PRO A 265 -10.10 -26.95 10.10
CA PRO A 265 -11.51 -27.16 9.76
C PRO A 265 -12.26 -27.88 10.90
N GLY A 266 -13.09 -27.15 11.65
CA GLY A 266 -13.75 -27.71 12.84
C GLY A 266 -12.76 -28.30 13.86
N PRO A 267 -13.25 -28.87 14.98
CA PRO A 267 -12.37 -29.51 15.94
C PRO A 267 -11.71 -30.73 15.31
N HIS A 268 -10.38 -30.77 15.28
CA HIS A 268 -9.59 -31.87 14.71
C HIS A 268 -8.84 -32.71 15.76
N GLY A 269 -9.32 -32.66 17.01
CA GLY A 269 -9.02 -33.63 18.06
C GLY A 269 -7.89 -33.18 18.99
N TYR A 270 -8.25 -32.49 20.06
CA TYR A 270 -7.30 -32.04 21.10
C TYR A 270 -7.36 -32.94 22.35
N PRO A 271 -6.21 -33.30 22.98
CA PRO A 271 -4.85 -32.96 22.58
C PRO A 271 -4.33 -33.85 21.44
N HIS A 272 -3.40 -33.33 20.64
CA HIS A 272 -2.69 -34.07 19.60
C HIS A 272 -1.18 -33.79 19.62
N GLY A 273 -0.45 -34.42 18.69
CA GLY A 273 0.98 -34.17 18.53
C GLY A 273 1.25 -32.79 17.89
N PRO A 274 2.46 -32.23 18.08
CA PRO A 274 2.80 -30.89 17.58
C PRO A 274 2.88 -30.82 16.04
N THR A 275 3.09 -31.96 15.37
CA THR A 275 3.19 -32.01 13.90
C THR A 275 1.84 -31.90 13.18
N VAL A 276 0.72 -31.81 13.89
CA VAL A 276 -0.62 -31.78 13.26
C VAL A 276 -0.81 -30.49 12.45
N HIS A 277 -0.35 -29.35 12.98
CA HIS A 277 -0.50 -28.06 12.31
C HIS A 277 0.53 -27.82 11.20
N ASN A 278 1.51 -28.72 10.98
CA ASN A 278 2.38 -28.66 9.80
C ASN A 278 1.58 -28.75 8.50
N ASP A 279 0.41 -29.39 8.53
CA ASP A 279 -0.61 -29.22 7.51
C ASP A 279 -1.42 -27.94 7.83
N ALA A 280 -1.12 -26.87 7.09
CA ALA A 280 -1.71 -25.54 7.24
C ALA A 280 -3.24 -25.49 7.00
N GLN A 281 -3.88 -26.61 6.67
CA GLN A 281 -5.32 -26.74 6.80
C GLN A 281 -5.79 -26.68 8.24
N TYR A 282 -5.02 -27.23 9.18
CA TYR A 282 -5.37 -27.35 10.60
C TYR A 282 -4.81 -26.16 11.38
N VAL A 283 -5.70 -25.39 12.02
CA VAL A 283 -5.31 -24.18 12.78
C VAL A 283 -6.13 -24.02 14.06
N SER A 284 -5.48 -23.48 15.09
CA SER A 284 -6.00 -23.01 16.38
C SER A 284 -5.70 -21.52 16.56
N HIS A 285 -6.56 -20.65 16.03
CA HIS A 285 -6.40 -19.21 16.27
C HIS A 285 -6.96 -18.81 17.62
N ASP A 286 -6.07 -18.48 18.54
CA ASP A 286 -6.39 -18.09 19.91
C ASP A 286 -6.83 -16.64 19.96
N HIS A 287 -7.94 -16.36 20.64
CA HIS A 287 -8.46 -15.01 20.76
C HIS A 287 -8.12 -14.40 22.12
N TYR A 288 -7.70 -13.14 22.09
CA TYR A 288 -7.44 -12.35 23.28
C TYR A 288 -8.14 -11.00 23.18
N TRP A 289 -8.56 -10.50 24.34
CA TRP A 289 -9.03 -9.12 24.45
C TRP A 289 -7.82 -8.19 24.51
N VAL A 290 -7.94 -7.06 23.81
CA VAL A 290 -6.90 -6.04 23.74
C VAL A 290 -7.32 -4.84 24.58
N TRP A 291 -6.54 -4.56 25.61
CA TRP A 291 -6.78 -3.46 26.55
C TRP A 291 -5.74 -2.37 26.38
N HIS A 292 -6.19 -1.13 26.22
CA HIS A 292 -5.31 0.02 26.17
C HIS A 292 -4.69 0.31 27.55
N VAL A 293 -3.37 0.50 27.55
CA VAL A 293 -2.57 0.93 28.70
C VAL A 293 -2.11 2.37 28.43
N PRO A 294 -2.78 3.38 29.01
CA PRO A 294 -2.41 4.78 28.75
C PRO A 294 -1.03 5.11 29.35
N ASN A 295 -0.12 5.64 28.52
CA ASN A 295 1.18 6.22 28.89
C ASN A 295 2.18 5.26 29.61
N PRO A 296 2.78 4.30 28.90
CA PRO A 296 3.77 3.36 29.46
C PRO A 296 4.92 4.09 30.17
N GLY A 297 5.24 3.67 31.40
CA GLY A 297 6.34 4.22 32.20
C GLY A 297 6.12 5.61 32.83
N GLU A 298 4.97 6.25 32.68
CA GLU A 298 4.68 7.55 33.34
C GLU A 298 4.27 7.42 34.81
N THR A 299 3.81 6.24 35.24
CA THR A 299 3.51 5.93 36.63
C THR A 299 4.14 4.60 37.04
N PRO A 300 4.44 4.37 38.34
CA PRO A 300 4.95 3.09 38.81
C PRO A 300 4.03 1.90 38.48
N GLU A 301 2.73 2.13 38.25
CA GLU A 301 1.75 1.07 38.01
C GLU A 301 1.74 0.55 36.56
N MET A 302 2.54 1.13 35.65
CA MET A 302 2.52 0.85 34.21
C MET A 302 3.82 0.22 33.76
N SER A 303 3.73 -0.94 33.10
CA SER A 303 4.92 -1.63 32.61
C SER A 303 5.51 -0.93 31.38
N PRO A 304 6.81 -1.11 31.10
CA PRO A 304 7.49 -0.44 29.97
C PRO A 304 7.25 -1.10 28.61
N GLY A 305 6.51 -2.20 28.53
CA GLY A 305 6.47 -3.09 27.37
C GLY A 305 5.69 -2.56 26.17
N GLY A 306 4.61 -1.80 26.35
CA GLY A 306 3.82 -1.27 25.23
C GLY A 306 2.53 -0.55 25.62
N PHE A 307 1.82 -0.01 24.62
CA PHE A 307 0.59 0.78 24.83
C PHE A 307 -0.67 -0.06 25.08
N TRP A 308 -0.58 -1.39 24.98
CA TRP A 308 -1.71 -2.29 25.19
C TRP A 308 -1.27 -3.68 25.59
N GLU A 309 -2.18 -4.38 26.29
CA GLU A 309 -1.97 -5.72 26.81
C GLU A 309 -2.96 -6.73 26.21
N LEU A 310 -2.48 -7.97 26.04
CA LEU A 310 -3.32 -9.14 25.80
C LEU A 310 -3.82 -9.65 27.14
N SER A 311 -5.03 -9.27 27.54
CA SER A 311 -5.55 -9.72 28.82
C SER A 311 -5.77 -11.23 28.82
N ASP A 312 -5.46 -11.87 29.95
CA ASP A 312 -5.62 -13.30 30.17
C ASP A 312 -4.71 -14.19 29.28
N TYR A 313 -3.66 -13.63 28.68
CA TYR A 313 -2.65 -14.45 28.01
C TYR A 313 -1.98 -15.42 28.99
N GLY A 314 -1.98 -16.72 28.67
CA GLY A 314 -1.55 -17.80 29.56
C GLY A 314 -2.50 -18.08 30.74
N TYR A 315 -3.66 -17.42 30.83
CA TYR A 315 -4.66 -17.70 31.87
C TYR A 315 -5.26 -19.09 31.70
N GLY A 316 -5.47 -19.80 32.81
CA GLY A 316 -5.99 -21.17 32.81
C GLY A 316 -4.92 -22.26 32.65
N TYR A 317 -3.67 -21.89 32.32
CA TYR A 317 -2.53 -22.80 32.34
C TYR A 317 -1.84 -22.81 33.72
N SER A 318 -1.05 -23.85 33.98
CA SER A 318 -0.17 -23.88 35.16
C SER A 318 0.78 -22.68 35.09
N PRO A 319 0.93 -21.87 36.16
CA PRO A 319 1.83 -20.71 36.17
C PRO A 319 3.27 -21.03 35.74
N GLU A 320 3.69 -22.29 35.82
CA GLU A 320 4.98 -22.79 35.35
C GLU A 320 5.22 -22.61 33.84
N TRP A 321 4.20 -22.32 33.02
CA TRP A 321 4.38 -22.04 31.58
C TRP A 321 5.42 -20.93 31.33
N VAL A 322 5.47 -19.95 32.24
CA VAL A 322 6.40 -18.81 32.17
C VAL A 322 7.88 -19.23 32.28
N LEU A 323 8.16 -20.40 32.87
CA LEU A 323 9.51 -20.93 32.99
C LEU A 323 10.10 -21.25 31.60
N ASN A 324 9.27 -21.66 30.64
CA ASN A 324 9.75 -21.88 29.27
C ASN A 324 10.25 -20.57 28.65
N PHE A 325 9.55 -19.47 28.90
CA PHE A 325 9.83 -18.18 28.27
C PHE A 325 10.85 -17.34 29.02
N THR A 326 11.32 -17.79 30.18
CA THR A 326 12.19 -16.98 31.03
C THR A 326 13.46 -16.57 30.28
N GLY A 327 13.65 -15.27 30.12
CA GLY A 327 14.80 -14.68 29.43
C GLY A 327 14.80 -14.82 27.90
N LEU A 328 13.77 -15.40 27.28
CA LEU A 328 13.70 -15.54 25.81
C LEU A 328 13.38 -14.21 25.13
N ASN A 329 13.83 -14.10 23.88
CA ASN A 329 13.41 -13.08 22.91
C ASN A 329 13.50 -11.66 23.48
N CYS A 330 14.65 -11.27 24.05
CA CYS A 330 14.80 -9.97 24.70
C CYS A 330 15.57 -8.99 23.82
N PRO A 331 14.92 -7.93 23.32
CA PRO A 331 15.61 -6.82 22.68
C PRO A 331 16.64 -6.15 23.60
N GLU A 332 17.72 -5.63 23.00
CA GLU A 332 18.85 -4.99 23.69
C GLU A 332 18.39 -3.92 24.71
N GLU A 333 17.40 -3.11 24.37
CA GLU A 333 16.91 -2.03 25.23
C GLU A 333 16.21 -2.53 26.51
N PHE A 334 15.75 -3.77 26.53
CA PHE A 334 15.05 -4.38 27.65
C PHE A 334 15.95 -5.28 28.49
N GLU A 335 17.18 -5.56 28.06
CA GLU A 335 18.14 -6.42 28.78
C GLU A 335 18.37 -5.95 30.22
N LEU A 336 18.49 -4.63 30.44
CA LEU A 336 18.72 -4.06 31.77
C LEU A 336 17.53 -4.20 32.72
N MET A 337 16.35 -4.52 32.19
CA MET A 337 15.11 -4.74 32.95
C MET A 337 14.78 -6.23 33.10
N GLN A 338 15.61 -7.12 32.55
CA GLN A 338 15.38 -8.55 32.69
C GLN A 338 15.57 -9.03 34.13
N GLY A 339 14.80 -10.05 34.48
CA GLY A 339 14.96 -10.73 35.76
C GLY A 339 14.31 -12.09 35.78
N VAL A 340 14.43 -12.76 36.92
CA VAL A 340 13.86 -14.09 37.14
C VAL A 340 12.44 -13.92 37.63
N TRP A 341 11.52 -14.73 37.09
CA TRP A 341 10.15 -14.80 37.59
C TRP A 341 10.14 -15.11 39.10
N SER A 342 9.35 -14.36 39.87
CA SER A 342 9.33 -14.47 41.33
C SER A 342 8.73 -15.79 41.84
N GLY A 343 8.06 -16.56 40.96
CA GLY A 343 7.32 -17.77 41.32
C GLY A 343 6.00 -17.48 42.03
N ASN A 344 5.66 -16.20 42.21
CA ASN A 344 4.40 -15.78 42.80
C ASN A 344 3.34 -15.62 41.70
N PRO A 345 2.19 -16.27 41.79
CA PRO A 345 1.09 -16.06 40.85
C PRO A 345 0.36 -14.72 41.03
N GLU A 346 0.69 -13.94 42.07
CA GLU A 346 -0.09 -12.76 42.52
C GLU A 346 0.47 -11.37 42.21
N PRO A 347 1.66 -11.15 41.62
CA PRO A 347 1.76 -10.12 40.61
C PRO A 347 1.27 -10.71 39.30
N MET A 348 0.21 -10.13 38.75
CA MET A 348 -0.32 -10.51 37.44
C MET A 348 0.77 -10.24 36.39
N ILE A 349 1.16 -11.28 35.65
CA ILE A 349 2.02 -11.11 34.48
C ILE A 349 1.26 -10.26 33.46
N LYS A 350 1.87 -9.15 33.06
CA LYS A 350 1.39 -8.29 31.98
C LYS A 350 2.01 -8.75 30.68
N THR A 351 1.18 -9.15 29.74
CA THR A 351 1.60 -9.52 28.39
C THR A 351 1.35 -8.33 27.48
N GLU A 352 2.41 -7.65 27.10
CA GLU A 352 2.36 -6.42 26.31
C GLU A 352 3.03 -6.62 24.95
N ILE A 353 2.66 -5.82 23.96
CA ILE A 353 3.27 -5.86 22.64
C ILE A 353 4.44 -4.90 22.57
N GLU A 354 5.64 -5.46 22.48
CA GLU A 354 6.88 -4.69 22.41
C GLU A 354 7.20 -4.27 20.98
N TYR A 355 6.91 -5.15 20.02
CA TYR A 355 7.18 -4.93 18.61
C TYR A 355 6.10 -5.58 17.73
N ALA A 356 5.83 -4.95 16.59
CA ALA A 356 5.26 -5.62 15.43
C ALA A 356 6.29 -5.64 14.30
N VAL A 357 6.61 -6.84 13.82
CA VAL A 357 7.43 -7.08 12.63
C VAL A 357 6.47 -7.36 11.49
N LEU A 358 6.55 -6.57 10.43
CA LEU A 358 5.59 -6.62 9.33
C LEU A 358 6.27 -6.95 8.01
N VAL A 359 5.60 -7.79 7.22
CA VAL A 359 5.94 -7.98 5.81
C VAL A 359 4.79 -7.41 5.00
N SER A 360 5.12 -6.52 4.07
CA SER A 360 4.13 -5.81 3.27
C SER A 360 4.56 -5.74 1.79
N PRO A 361 3.62 -5.77 0.83
CA PRO A 361 3.88 -5.34 -0.52
C PRO A 361 4.40 -3.91 -0.52
N LEU A 362 5.41 -3.64 -1.33
CA LEU A 362 5.94 -2.30 -1.48
C LEU A 362 4.80 -1.33 -1.84
N PRO A 363 4.70 -0.18 -1.15
CA PRO A 363 3.72 0.82 -1.51
C PRO A 363 3.95 1.26 -2.96
N PRO A 364 2.88 1.58 -3.70
CA PRO A 364 3.03 2.02 -5.08
C PRO A 364 3.84 3.32 -5.11
N ILE A 365 4.81 3.38 -6.01
CA ILE A 365 5.65 4.55 -6.18
C ILE A 365 4.84 5.58 -6.97
N SER A 366 4.70 6.79 -6.45
CA SER A 366 4.05 7.89 -7.17
C SER A 366 4.75 8.15 -8.51
N PHE A 367 3.96 8.43 -9.54
CA PHE A 367 4.44 8.66 -10.90
C PHE A 367 3.77 9.92 -11.46
N LEU A 368 4.57 10.96 -11.70
CA LEU A 368 4.12 12.25 -12.21
C LEU A 368 4.28 12.31 -13.73
N ILE A 369 3.18 12.54 -14.43
CA ILE A 369 3.21 12.90 -15.85
C ILE A 369 2.84 14.38 -15.92
N ASP A 370 3.72 15.21 -16.42
CA ASP A 370 3.48 16.64 -16.57
C ASP A 370 3.77 17.14 -17.97
N GLY A 371 3.39 18.37 -18.26
CA GLY A 371 3.72 18.97 -19.54
C GLY A 371 3.09 20.31 -19.77
N TRP A 372 3.51 20.91 -20.88
CA TRP A 372 3.00 22.17 -21.38
C TRP A 372 2.32 21.95 -22.73
N VAL A 373 1.13 22.53 -22.87
CA VAL A 373 0.42 22.59 -24.16
C VAL A 373 0.71 23.95 -24.79
N ASN A 374 1.25 23.96 -26.00
CA ASN A 374 1.59 25.21 -26.70
C ASN A 374 0.83 25.33 -28.02
N CYS A 375 0.55 26.56 -28.44
CA CYS A 375 0.02 26.83 -29.76
C CYS A 375 1.14 26.87 -30.81
N THR A 376 0.89 26.35 -32.02
CA THR A 376 1.82 26.43 -33.16
C THR A 376 2.15 27.87 -33.59
N ASP A 377 1.22 28.81 -33.39
CA ASP A 377 1.34 30.23 -33.69
C ASP A 377 2.02 31.05 -32.58
N GLY A 378 2.33 30.41 -31.44
CA GLY A 378 2.93 31.05 -30.27
C GLY A 378 1.94 31.81 -29.38
N ASN A 379 0.64 31.73 -29.64
CA ASN A 379 -0.39 32.30 -28.76
C ASN A 379 -0.49 31.54 -27.43
N SER A 380 -1.10 32.18 -26.43
CA SER A 380 -1.24 31.60 -25.08
C SER A 380 -2.34 30.53 -25.03
N THR A 381 -1.98 29.30 -24.66
CA THR A 381 -2.93 28.17 -24.48
C THR A 381 -3.38 28.00 -23.03
N THR A 382 -4.15 28.91 -22.45
CA THR A 382 -4.62 28.68 -21.06
C THR A 382 -5.76 27.65 -21.02
N ASP A 383 -5.79 26.83 -19.97
CA ASP A 383 -6.86 25.86 -19.71
C ASP A 383 -7.04 24.80 -20.81
N PRO A 384 -5.99 24.03 -21.18
CA PRO A 384 -6.14 22.92 -22.11
C PRO A 384 -6.94 21.78 -21.48
N SER A 385 -7.55 20.96 -22.32
CA SER A 385 -8.09 19.65 -21.93
C SER A 385 -7.06 18.59 -22.27
N VAL A 386 -6.68 17.75 -21.29
CA VAL A 386 -5.74 16.65 -21.50
C VAL A 386 -6.28 15.39 -20.83
N THR A 387 -6.44 14.35 -21.64
CA THR A 387 -6.80 13.00 -21.18
C THR A 387 -5.71 12.03 -21.57
N VAL A 388 -5.23 11.24 -20.61
CA VAL A 388 -4.19 10.23 -20.83
C VAL A 388 -4.81 8.84 -20.64
N THR A 389 -4.75 8.00 -21.67
CA THR A 389 -5.26 6.63 -21.62
C THR A 389 -4.10 5.64 -21.67
N ASN A 390 -3.99 4.76 -20.68
CA ASN A 390 -3.08 3.63 -20.77
C ASN A 390 -3.69 2.57 -21.68
N LEU A 391 -3.19 2.45 -22.91
CA LEU A 391 -3.73 1.52 -23.91
C LEU A 391 -3.56 0.04 -23.52
N ASN A 392 -2.63 -0.26 -22.60
CA ASN A 392 -2.40 -1.63 -22.14
C ASN A 392 -3.41 -2.06 -21.08
N THR A 393 -3.92 -1.13 -20.27
CA THR A 393 -4.84 -1.43 -19.14
C THR A 393 -6.24 -0.86 -19.34
N THR A 394 -6.46 -0.04 -20.37
CA THR A 394 -7.67 0.75 -20.63
C THR A 394 -7.99 1.81 -19.57
N GLU A 395 -7.08 2.02 -18.61
CA GLU A 395 -7.25 3.02 -17.57
C GLU A 395 -7.10 4.43 -18.12
N VAL A 396 -7.96 5.35 -17.66
CA VAL A 396 -8.03 6.73 -18.13
C VAL A 396 -7.71 7.68 -16.99
N PHE A 397 -6.75 8.57 -17.23
CA PHE A 397 -6.35 9.63 -16.32
C PHE A 397 -6.76 11.00 -16.89
N ILE A 398 -7.57 11.74 -16.16
CA ILE A 398 -7.91 13.12 -16.50
C ILE A 398 -6.86 14.03 -15.87
N ALA A 399 -6.18 14.84 -16.68
CA ALA A 399 -5.16 15.74 -16.17
C ALA A 399 -5.78 16.89 -15.35
N ALA A 400 -5.11 17.26 -14.27
CA ALA A 400 -5.37 18.50 -13.58
C ALA A 400 -4.77 19.67 -14.39
N THR A 401 -5.61 20.64 -14.72
CA THR A 401 -5.24 21.85 -15.47
C THR A 401 -5.68 23.11 -14.69
N SER A 402 -5.35 24.29 -15.21
CA SER A 402 -5.71 25.56 -14.57
C SER A 402 -6.17 26.58 -15.61
N ALA A 403 -7.21 27.34 -15.26
CA ALA A 403 -7.79 28.39 -16.10
C ALA A 403 -6.77 29.45 -16.57
N SER A 404 -5.65 29.63 -15.86
CA SER A 404 -4.63 30.65 -16.13
C SER A 404 -3.29 30.10 -16.60
N SER A 405 -3.20 28.79 -16.87
CA SER A 405 -1.94 28.13 -17.26
C SER A 405 -2.15 27.17 -18.42
N ASN A 406 -1.10 26.97 -19.20
CA ASN A 406 -1.02 25.95 -20.23
C ASN A 406 -0.34 24.65 -19.76
N TYR A 407 -0.08 24.57 -18.45
CA TYR A 407 0.46 23.39 -17.78
C TYR A 407 -0.64 22.40 -17.42
N TYR A 408 -0.33 21.11 -17.55
CA TYR A 408 -1.15 20.01 -17.07
C TYR A 408 -0.32 19.04 -16.25
N GLN A 409 -0.99 18.30 -15.36
CA GLN A 409 -0.36 17.18 -14.65
C GLN A 409 -1.32 16.03 -14.38
N VAL A 410 -0.78 14.83 -14.34
CA VAL A 410 -1.42 13.60 -13.87
C VAL A 410 -0.52 13.01 -12.80
N ILE A 411 -1.06 12.84 -11.59
CA ILE A 411 -0.40 12.08 -10.53
C ILE A 411 -1.02 10.69 -10.51
N THR A 412 -0.22 9.68 -10.82
CA THR A 412 -0.61 8.27 -10.83
C THR A 412 0.45 7.46 -10.07
N SER A 413 0.55 6.15 -10.29
CA SER A 413 1.51 5.31 -9.56
C SER A 413 1.99 4.09 -10.36
N SER A 414 2.96 3.38 -9.79
CA SER A 414 3.46 2.11 -10.32
C SER A 414 2.43 0.98 -10.35
N TYR A 415 1.24 1.13 -9.75
CA TYR A 415 0.13 0.20 -9.95
C TYR A 415 -0.60 0.40 -11.28
N ASN A 416 -0.58 1.62 -11.82
CA ASN A 416 -1.37 2.02 -12.97
C ASN A 416 -0.52 2.11 -14.24
N VAL A 417 0.79 2.29 -14.08
CA VAL A 417 1.75 2.51 -15.16
C VAL A 417 2.99 1.64 -14.94
N SER A 418 3.47 1.00 -16.01
CA SER A 418 4.65 0.14 -15.99
C SER A 418 5.53 0.33 -17.24
N PRO A 419 6.83 -0.04 -17.19
CA PRO A 419 7.68 -0.01 -18.37
C PRO A 419 7.07 -0.81 -19.52
N GLY A 420 7.03 -0.21 -20.71
CA GLY A 420 6.43 -0.78 -21.92
C GLY A 420 4.94 -0.47 -22.10
N ASN A 421 4.26 0.15 -21.12
CA ASN A 421 2.92 0.68 -21.35
C ASN A 421 2.94 1.84 -22.35
N VAL A 422 1.94 1.88 -23.22
CA VAL A 422 1.73 2.97 -24.18
C VAL A 422 0.63 3.88 -23.65
N LEU A 423 1.01 5.10 -23.28
CA LEU A 423 0.11 6.15 -22.84
C LEU A 423 -0.28 7.00 -24.04
N HIS A 424 -1.57 7.05 -24.33
CA HIS A 424 -2.18 7.85 -25.38
C HIS A 424 -2.72 9.15 -24.79
N PHE A 425 -2.18 10.27 -25.24
CA PHE A 425 -2.57 11.61 -24.83
C PHE A 425 -3.52 12.18 -25.88
N ASP A 426 -4.75 12.49 -25.47
CA ASP A 426 -5.68 13.33 -26.21
C ASP A 426 -5.63 14.73 -25.60
N VAL A 427 -5.10 15.68 -26.37
CA VAL A 427 -4.86 17.06 -25.94
C VAL A 427 -5.68 17.99 -26.83
N SER A 428 -6.54 18.82 -26.22
CA SER A 428 -7.41 19.72 -26.97
C SER A 428 -7.58 21.11 -26.35
N LYS A 429 -7.75 22.11 -27.23
CA LYS A 429 -8.24 23.47 -26.92
C LYS A 429 -8.90 24.02 -28.19
N GLY A 430 -10.16 23.65 -28.40
CA GLY A 430 -10.84 23.80 -29.71
C GLY A 430 -10.38 22.72 -30.68
N ASN A 431 -9.17 22.87 -31.24
CA ASN A 431 -8.50 21.81 -31.99
C ASN A 431 -7.83 20.78 -31.07
N SER A 432 -7.58 19.58 -31.59
CA SER A 432 -6.95 18.47 -30.86
C SER A 432 -5.65 17.97 -31.50
N THR A 433 -4.82 17.32 -30.69
CA THR A 433 -3.70 16.52 -31.13
C THR A 433 -3.60 15.26 -30.28
N GLU A 434 -3.03 14.22 -30.86
CA GLU A 434 -2.87 12.91 -30.22
C GLU A 434 -1.39 12.53 -30.17
N ILE A 435 -0.91 12.08 -29.02
CA ILE A 435 0.48 11.67 -28.82
C ILE A 435 0.51 10.32 -28.11
N ASN A 436 1.33 9.39 -28.61
CA ASN A 436 1.63 8.15 -27.90
C ASN A 436 3.02 8.22 -27.28
N HIS A 437 3.11 7.90 -25.98
CA HIS A 437 4.38 7.75 -25.27
C HIS A 437 4.51 6.33 -24.72
N THR A 438 5.65 5.68 -24.96
CA THR A 438 5.94 4.38 -24.33
C THR A 438 6.78 4.59 -23.09
N VAL A 439 6.23 4.23 -21.94
CA VAL A 439 6.89 4.41 -20.65
C VAL A 439 8.14 3.55 -20.56
N THR A 440 9.25 4.17 -20.15
CA THR A 440 10.53 3.50 -20.03
C THR A 440 10.84 3.14 -18.58
N LYS A 441 11.75 2.18 -18.38
CA LYS A 441 12.26 1.86 -17.05
C LYS A 441 12.94 3.06 -16.38
N ALA A 442 13.62 3.91 -17.15
CA ALA A 442 14.30 5.10 -16.64
C ALA A 442 13.31 6.13 -16.08
N GLU A 443 12.18 6.33 -16.75
CA GLU A 443 11.11 7.23 -16.29
C GLU A 443 10.45 6.71 -15.02
N MET A 444 10.19 5.40 -14.92
CA MET A 444 9.70 4.79 -13.68
C MET A 444 10.70 5.01 -12.52
N CYS A 445 12.00 4.89 -12.78
CA CYS A 445 13.02 5.19 -11.77
C CYS A 445 13.13 6.68 -11.43
N ALA A 446 12.78 7.58 -12.35
CA ALA A 446 12.78 9.03 -12.13
C ALA A 446 11.51 9.52 -11.42
N GLY A 447 10.50 8.66 -11.27
CA GLY A 447 9.20 9.01 -10.68
C GLY A 447 8.28 9.78 -11.63
N GLY A 448 8.56 9.77 -12.94
CA GLY A 448 7.75 10.52 -13.91
C GLY A 448 8.46 10.91 -15.20
N PHE A 449 7.75 11.65 -16.04
CA PHE A 449 8.28 12.29 -17.25
C PHE A 449 7.45 13.50 -17.67
N THR A 450 8.06 14.36 -18.49
CA THR A 450 7.41 15.52 -19.10
C THR A 450 7.04 15.23 -20.55
N GLN A 451 5.78 15.40 -20.91
CA GLN A 451 5.27 15.30 -22.28
C GLN A 451 4.63 16.61 -22.72
N ASN A 452 5.38 17.40 -23.50
CA ASN A 452 4.82 18.60 -24.10
C ASN A 452 3.96 18.23 -25.31
N ALA A 453 2.93 19.02 -25.54
CA ALA A 453 2.06 18.93 -26.72
C ALA A 453 2.05 20.27 -27.44
N THR A 454 1.88 20.23 -28.76
CA THR A 454 1.65 21.42 -29.57
C THR A 454 0.37 21.22 -30.35
N ILE A 455 -0.55 22.17 -30.25
CA ILE A 455 -1.84 22.18 -30.94
C ILE A 455 -1.93 23.41 -31.84
N GLU A 456 -2.72 23.32 -32.89
CA GLU A 456 -3.07 24.49 -33.69
C GLU A 456 -4.14 25.29 -32.95
N CYS A 457 -3.74 26.33 -32.22
CA CYS A 457 -4.70 27.28 -31.62
C CYS A 457 -5.11 28.33 -32.64
N GLY A 458 -5.51 27.90 -33.82
CA GLY A 458 -6.31 28.75 -34.69
C GLY A 458 -7.70 28.89 -34.08
N PRO A 459 -8.37 30.03 -34.27
CA PRO A 459 -9.82 30.10 -34.04
C PRO A 459 -10.52 29.04 -34.90
N GLU A 460 -11.62 28.47 -34.40
CA GLU A 460 -12.41 27.44 -35.07
C GLU A 460 -13.08 28.04 -36.31
N GLY A 461 -12.39 28.19 -37.45
CA GLY A 461 -13.04 28.59 -38.70
C GLY A 461 -12.22 29.50 -39.62
N THR A 462 -12.83 29.86 -40.74
CA THR A 462 -12.25 30.79 -41.72
C THR A 462 -12.72 32.21 -41.38
N CYS A 463 -11.82 33.19 -41.36
CA CYS A 463 -12.21 34.58 -41.12
C CYS A 463 -13.28 35.03 -42.15
N GLY A 464 -14.43 35.52 -41.67
CA GLY A 464 -15.58 35.90 -42.49
C GLY A 464 -16.61 34.78 -42.76
N ASP A 465 -16.36 33.55 -42.29
CA ASP A 465 -17.32 32.44 -42.30
C ASP A 465 -18.13 32.45 -40.99
N VAL A 466 -19.13 33.34 -40.93
CA VAL A 466 -19.88 33.62 -39.70
C VAL A 466 -20.92 32.55 -39.39
N ASN A 467 -21.28 31.73 -40.37
CA ASN A 467 -22.27 30.67 -40.23
C ASN A 467 -21.66 29.27 -40.06
N ASP A 468 -20.33 29.16 -40.16
CA ASP A 468 -19.52 27.94 -40.02
C ASP A 468 -19.88 26.86 -41.07
N ASP A 469 -20.22 27.28 -42.29
CA ASP A 469 -20.53 26.37 -43.41
C ASP A 469 -19.27 25.94 -44.22
N GLY A 470 -18.11 26.50 -43.87
CA GLY A 470 -16.81 26.22 -44.47
C GLY A 470 -16.52 27.07 -45.72
N THR A 471 -17.39 28.01 -46.10
CA THR A 471 -17.21 28.85 -47.30
C THR A 471 -17.65 30.29 -47.10
N ILE A 472 -16.72 31.25 -47.25
CA ILE A 472 -17.07 32.68 -47.22
C ILE A 472 -17.92 33.04 -48.44
N ASN A 473 -19.20 33.30 -48.22
CA ASN A 473 -20.16 33.60 -49.28
C ASN A 473 -21.25 34.62 -48.83
N MET A 474 -22.25 34.84 -49.68
CA MET A 474 -23.32 35.79 -49.35
C MET A 474 -24.17 35.34 -48.16
N ALA A 475 -24.23 34.04 -47.86
CA ALA A 475 -24.90 33.53 -46.67
C ALA A 475 -24.28 34.11 -45.40
N ASP A 476 -22.96 34.27 -45.35
CA ASP A 476 -22.26 34.87 -44.20
C ASP A 476 -22.64 36.32 -44.00
N VAL A 477 -22.56 37.10 -45.08
CA VAL A 477 -22.97 38.51 -45.07
C VAL A 477 -24.42 38.65 -44.61
N MET A 478 -25.30 37.76 -45.08
CA MET A 478 -26.72 37.82 -44.75
C MET A 478 -26.99 37.37 -43.30
N THR A 479 -26.30 36.35 -42.80
CA THR A 479 -26.37 35.93 -41.38
C THR A 479 -25.95 37.09 -40.48
N LEU A 480 -24.80 37.71 -40.76
CA LEU A 480 -24.29 38.84 -40.00
C LEU A 480 -25.22 40.06 -40.06
N TRP A 481 -25.77 40.35 -41.24
CA TRP A 481 -26.72 41.45 -41.41
C TRP A 481 -28.05 41.20 -40.68
N TYR A 482 -28.59 39.99 -40.77
CA TYR A 482 -29.87 39.66 -40.15
C TYR A 482 -29.78 39.61 -38.63
N ASP A 483 -28.68 39.11 -38.08
CA ASP A 483 -28.40 39.13 -36.64
C ASP A 483 -28.32 40.59 -36.13
N TYR A 484 -27.45 41.42 -36.74
CA TYR A 484 -27.35 42.85 -36.39
C TYR A 484 -28.71 43.58 -36.52
N ALA A 485 -29.43 43.35 -37.61
CA ALA A 485 -30.72 43.98 -37.88
C ALA A 485 -31.87 43.42 -37.02
N ASN A 486 -31.62 42.36 -36.24
CA ASN A 486 -32.62 41.64 -35.45
C ASN A 486 -33.85 41.23 -36.30
N TYR A 487 -33.60 40.79 -37.54
CA TYR A 487 -34.65 40.48 -38.50
C TYR A 487 -34.83 38.96 -38.64
N PRO A 488 -36.06 38.45 -38.79
CA PRO A 488 -37.33 39.15 -38.59
C PRO A 488 -37.62 39.49 -37.11
N THR A 489 -36.91 38.84 -36.19
CA THR A 489 -36.93 39.10 -34.74
C THR A 489 -35.53 38.88 -34.15
N PRO A 490 -35.17 39.47 -32.99
CA PRO A 490 -33.91 39.19 -32.30
C PRO A 490 -33.65 37.69 -32.13
N GLY A 491 -32.44 37.24 -32.47
CA GLY A 491 -32.01 35.84 -32.38
C GLY A 491 -32.61 34.89 -33.43
N ALA A 492 -33.24 35.41 -34.50
CA ALA A 492 -33.74 34.56 -35.59
C ALA A 492 -32.63 34.05 -36.53
N HIS A 493 -31.49 34.71 -36.54
CA HIS A 493 -30.24 34.30 -37.18
C HIS A 493 -29.17 34.39 -36.10
N GLU A 494 -28.38 33.33 -35.93
CA GLU A 494 -27.33 33.26 -34.91
C GLU A 494 -25.99 33.20 -35.63
N VAL A 495 -25.07 34.05 -35.22
CA VAL A 495 -23.66 33.96 -35.64
C VAL A 495 -23.07 32.73 -34.94
N SER A 496 -22.68 31.74 -35.73
CA SER A 496 -22.11 30.47 -35.20
C SER A 496 -20.70 30.68 -34.66
N ASN A 497 -19.98 31.68 -35.19
CA ASN A 497 -18.60 31.98 -34.85
C ASN A 497 -18.38 33.49 -34.69
N ASP A 498 -18.45 33.96 -33.44
CA ASP A 498 -18.29 35.38 -33.11
C ASP A 498 -16.91 35.93 -33.51
N TRP A 499 -15.85 35.10 -33.46
CA TRP A 499 -14.52 35.51 -33.91
C TRP A 499 -14.50 35.76 -35.42
N ALA A 500 -15.19 34.93 -36.22
CA ALA A 500 -15.26 35.12 -37.67
C ALA A 500 -16.11 36.33 -38.08
N ALA A 501 -16.85 36.94 -37.13
CA ALA A 501 -17.82 37.99 -37.36
C ALA A 501 -17.28 39.42 -37.21
N ASP A 502 -16.26 39.68 -36.37
CA ASP A 502 -15.56 40.98 -36.31
C ASP A 502 -14.43 41.01 -37.36
N VAL A 503 -14.86 41.13 -38.62
CA VAL A 503 -14.01 41.04 -39.82
C VAL A 503 -13.16 42.30 -40.05
N ASN A 504 -13.29 43.31 -39.20
CA ASN A 504 -12.49 44.53 -39.26
C ASN A 504 -11.57 44.71 -38.03
N CYS A 505 -11.61 43.79 -37.07
CA CYS A 505 -10.80 43.76 -35.86
C CYS A 505 -10.92 45.02 -34.98
N ASP A 506 -12.11 45.63 -34.89
CA ASP A 506 -12.34 46.79 -34.02
C ASP A 506 -12.76 46.41 -32.58
N GLY A 507 -12.97 45.12 -32.34
CA GLY A 507 -13.40 44.54 -31.07
C GLY A 507 -14.93 44.55 -30.87
N THR A 508 -15.71 44.89 -31.90
CA THR A 508 -17.17 44.97 -31.82
C THR A 508 -17.87 44.52 -33.10
N VAL A 509 -18.60 43.41 -33.06
CA VAL A 509 -19.46 42.99 -34.18
C VAL A 509 -20.60 43.98 -34.42
N ASN A 510 -20.55 44.71 -35.51
CA ASN A 510 -21.50 45.77 -35.85
C ASN A 510 -21.69 45.93 -37.38
N MET A 511 -22.40 46.99 -37.81
CA MET A 511 -22.64 47.23 -39.24
C MET A 511 -21.33 47.46 -40.04
N ALA A 512 -20.25 47.91 -39.40
CA ALA A 512 -18.93 48.04 -40.03
C ALA A 512 -18.42 46.68 -40.51
N ASP A 513 -18.65 45.61 -39.75
CA ASP A 513 -18.26 44.24 -40.12
C ASP A 513 -19.10 43.73 -41.28
N VAL A 514 -20.42 43.92 -41.21
CA VAL A 514 -21.34 43.59 -42.32
C VAL A 514 -20.90 44.26 -43.61
N MET A 515 -20.58 45.55 -43.54
CA MET A 515 -20.15 46.31 -44.72
C MET A 515 -18.78 45.88 -45.21
N THR A 516 -17.83 45.61 -44.31
CA THR A 516 -16.48 45.15 -44.65
C THR A 516 -16.54 43.79 -45.36
N LEU A 517 -17.28 42.84 -44.81
CA LEU A 517 -17.48 41.51 -45.42
C LEU A 517 -18.23 41.61 -46.76
N TRP A 518 -19.26 42.44 -46.84
CA TRP A 518 -20.01 42.65 -48.09
C TRP A 518 -19.15 43.29 -49.19
N TYR A 519 -18.37 44.32 -48.86
CA TYR A 519 -17.54 45.02 -49.83
C TYR A 519 -16.43 44.14 -50.39
N ASP A 520 -15.80 43.32 -49.54
CA ASP A 520 -14.80 42.35 -49.97
C ASP A 520 -15.42 41.29 -50.91
N TYR A 521 -16.52 40.65 -50.49
CA TYR A 521 -17.24 39.67 -51.32
C TYR A 521 -17.70 40.27 -52.66
N ALA A 522 -18.25 41.49 -52.64
CA ALA A 522 -18.72 42.20 -53.83
C ALA A 522 -17.58 42.76 -54.70
N ASN A 523 -16.32 42.67 -54.26
CA ASN A 523 -15.15 43.26 -54.92
C ASN A 523 -15.31 44.76 -55.22
N TYR A 524 -15.92 45.50 -54.29
CA TYR A 524 -16.23 46.91 -54.47
C TYR A 524 -15.21 47.82 -53.76
N PRO A 525 -14.82 48.97 -54.36
CA PRO A 525 -15.01 49.35 -55.76
C PRO A 525 -14.12 48.54 -56.73
N THR A 526 -13.10 47.86 -56.20
CA THR A 526 -12.22 46.93 -56.92
C THR A 526 -11.83 45.76 -56.01
N PRO A 527 -11.48 44.58 -56.56
CA PRO A 527 -10.98 43.45 -55.77
C PRO A 527 -9.86 43.85 -54.80
N GLY A 528 -9.96 43.43 -53.53
CA GLY A 528 -8.98 43.70 -52.48
C GLY A 528 -8.94 45.15 -51.98
N ALA A 529 -9.97 45.96 -52.24
CA ALA A 529 -10.07 47.32 -51.70
C ALA A 529 -10.42 47.36 -50.20
N HIS A 530 -10.92 46.24 -49.66
CA HIS A 530 -11.24 46.05 -48.25
C HIS A 530 -10.50 44.78 -47.80
N GLU A 531 -9.72 44.88 -46.72
CA GLU A 531 -9.05 43.72 -46.13
C GLU A 531 -9.97 43.14 -45.05
N VAL A 532 -10.20 41.82 -45.10
CA VAL A 532 -10.93 41.06 -44.08
C VAL A 532 -9.90 40.49 -43.10
N SER A 533 -10.03 40.82 -41.84
CA SER A 533 -9.18 40.34 -40.75
C SER A 533 -10.01 40.14 -39.50
N CYS A 534 -9.91 38.97 -38.86
CA CYS A 534 -10.80 38.59 -37.76
C CYS A 534 -10.06 38.57 -36.42
N CYS A 535 -10.70 39.16 -35.44
CA CYS A 535 -10.30 39.31 -34.04
C CYS A 535 -11.57 39.25 -33.19
#